data_AF-A0A379MST1-F1
#
_entry.id   AF-A0A379MST1-F1
#
_cell.length_a   1.000
_cell.length_b   1.000
_cell.length_c   1.000
_cell.angle_alpha   90.00
_cell.angle_beta   90.00
_cell.angle_gamma   90.00
#
_symmetry.space_group_name_H-M   'P 1'
#
loop_
_entity.id
_entity.type
_entity.pdbx_description
1 polymer ?
#
loop_
_entity_poly.entity_id
_entity_poly.type
_entity_poly.pdbx_seq_one_letter_code
_entity_poly.pdbx_strand_id
1 'polypeptide(L)'
;MINVRKEFERYEAVLTNTLGSETLMRNSMTMLKEFAAKTPYVLTELVGGFVKLVNQGVKPTEAEMVKLGDLASSQGKSFDQLVEVIIDAQTGEFERLKEFGIRTSKQGYKVAGTFKGVQQQVDFTANSIRDYIFSLGDAEGVSGGIAQASEILGGKISNIGDTNTLGSSSGGVLSWIADKIID
;
A
#
# COMPACT_ATOMS: atom_id res chain seq x y z
N MET A 1 -21.49 -2.18 -14.06
CA MET A 1 -20.60 -2.19 -15.24
C MET A 1 -20.28 -0.79 -15.79
N ILE A 2 -21.25 0.12 -15.98
CA ILE A 2 -20.97 1.50 -16.49
C ILE A 2 -20.01 2.30 -15.58
N ASN A 3 -20.15 2.20 -14.26
CA ASN A 3 -19.30 2.95 -13.32
C ASN A 3 -17.83 2.50 -13.35
N VAL A 4 -17.58 1.19 -13.37
CA VAL A 4 -16.23 0.61 -13.44
C VAL A 4 -15.52 1.06 -14.72
N ARG A 5 -16.19 1.03 -15.88
CA ARG A 5 -15.62 1.50 -17.14
C ARG A 5 -15.21 2.98 -17.08
N LYS A 6 -16.06 3.84 -16.50
CA LYS A 6 -15.77 5.27 -16.33
C LYS A 6 -14.56 5.52 -15.42
N GLU A 7 -14.38 4.72 -14.38
CA GLU A 7 -13.22 4.80 -13.49
C GLU A 7 -11.93 4.43 -14.21
N PHE A 8 -11.93 3.36 -15.01
CA PHE A 8 -10.79 2.99 -15.83
C PHE A 8 -10.42 4.07 -16.84
N GLU A 9 -11.39 4.61 -17.58
CA GLU A 9 -11.19 5.73 -18.52
C GLU A 9 -10.58 6.95 -17.80
N ARG A 10 -11.03 7.24 -16.57
CA ARG A 10 -10.45 8.31 -15.75
C ARG A 10 -9.01 8.02 -15.37
N TYR A 11 -8.67 6.82 -14.94
CA TYR A 11 -7.29 6.48 -14.57
C TYR A 11 -6.36 6.54 -15.79
N GLU A 12 -6.78 6.02 -16.94
CA GLU A 12 -6.02 6.08 -18.19
C GLU A 12 -5.75 7.54 -18.61
N ALA A 13 -6.76 8.41 -18.51
CA ALA A 13 -6.61 9.84 -18.82
C ALA A 13 -5.60 10.53 -17.88
N VAL A 14 -5.71 10.28 -16.56
CA VAL A 14 -4.78 10.85 -15.57
C VAL A 14 -3.35 10.35 -15.81
N LEU A 15 -3.16 9.04 -15.97
CA LEU A 15 -1.84 8.46 -16.21
C LEU A 15 -1.24 8.94 -17.54
N THR A 16 -2.04 9.07 -18.60
CA THR A 16 -1.58 9.60 -19.90
C THR A 16 -1.09 11.03 -19.75
N ASN A 17 -1.83 11.89 -19.05
CA ASN A 17 -1.44 13.27 -18.80
C ASN A 17 -0.16 13.36 -17.95
N THR A 18 -0.06 12.55 -16.89
CA THR A 18 1.09 12.54 -15.99
C THR A 18 2.36 11.98 -16.64
N LEU A 19 2.24 10.96 -17.49
CA LEU A 19 3.38 10.29 -18.11
C LEU A 19 3.76 10.86 -19.48
N GLY A 20 2.86 11.61 -20.11
CA GLY A 20 3.03 12.18 -21.46
C GLY A 20 3.13 11.14 -22.57
N SER A 21 2.72 9.89 -22.32
CA SER A 21 2.84 8.78 -23.28
C SER A 21 1.77 7.72 -23.03
N GLU A 22 1.06 7.37 -24.09
CA GLU A 22 0.06 6.29 -24.07
C GLU A 22 0.70 4.93 -23.77
N THR A 23 1.88 4.64 -24.33
CA THR A 23 2.62 3.40 -24.06
C THR A 23 3.01 3.30 -22.59
N LEU A 24 3.55 4.38 -22.01
CA LEU A 24 3.90 4.38 -20.58
C LEU A 24 2.65 4.23 -19.72
N MET A 25 1.56 4.89 -20.08
CA MET A 25 0.27 4.72 -19.39
C MET A 25 -0.18 3.26 -19.40
N ARG A 26 -0.20 2.59 -20.57
CA ARG A 26 -0.65 1.19 -20.68
C ARG A 26 0.21 0.25 -19.83
N ASN A 27 1.52 0.47 -19.81
CA ASN A 27 2.46 -0.30 -18.98
C ASN A 27 2.22 -0.05 -17.49
N SER A 28 2.12 1.22 -17.06
CA SER A 28 1.85 1.58 -15.66
C SER A 28 0.48 1.08 -15.20
N MET A 29 -0.57 1.21 -16.01
CA MET A 29 -1.90 0.68 -15.70
C MET A 29 -1.89 -0.84 -15.53
N THR A 30 -1.12 -1.56 -16.37
CA THR A 30 -0.98 -3.01 -16.25
C THR A 30 -0.31 -3.39 -14.94
N MET A 31 0.84 -2.79 -14.64
CA MET A 31 1.55 -2.99 -13.36
C MET A 31 0.65 -2.66 -12.16
N LEU A 32 -0.07 -1.54 -12.18
CA LEU A 32 -0.92 -1.12 -11.06
C LEU A 32 -2.12 -2.06 -10.86
N LYS A 33 -2.71 -2.60 -11.94
CA LYS A 33 -3.77 -3.61 -11.85
C LYS A 33 -3.26 -4.92 -11.26
N GLU A 34 -2.11 -5.40 -11.72
CA GLU A 34 -1.48 -6.61 -11.19
C GLU A 34 -1.09 -6.43 -9.73
N PHE A 35 -0.59 -5.25 -9.36
CA PHE A 35 -0.30 -4.89 -7.99
C PHE A 35 -1.57 -4.84 -7.12
N ALA A 36 -2.65 -4.20 -7.59
CA ALA A 36 -3.93 -4.20 -6.87
C ALA A 36 -4.49 -5.62 -6.67
N ALA A 37 -4.30 -6.52 -7.63
CA ALA A 37 -4.81 -7.88 -7.55
C ALA A 37 -4.08 -8.78 -6.52
N LYS A 38 -2.84 -8.43 -6.16
CA LYS A 38 -1.99 -9.24 -5.26
C LYS A 38 -1.77 -8.60 -3.88
N THR A 39 -2.35 -7.45 -3.62
CA THR A 39 -2.14 -6.66 -2.40
C THR A 39 -3.48 -6.24 -1.79
N PRO A 40 -3.53 -5.77 -0.53
CA PRO A 40 -4.80 -5.32 0.06
C PRO A 40 -5.19 -3.90 -0.40
N TYR A 41 -4.42 -3.28 -1.31
CA TYR A 41 -4.64 -1.92 -1.79
C TYR A 41 -5.59 -1.90 -2.99
N VAL A 42 -6.46 -0.89 -3.02
CA VAL A 42 -7.40 -0.71 -4.14
C VAL A 42 -6.75 0.06 -5.29
N LEU A 43 -7.14 -0.26 -6.54
CA LEU A 43 -6.54 0.35 -7.74
C LEU A 43 -6.60 1.89 -7.73
N THR A 44 -7.70 2.50 -7.27
CA THR A 44 -7.84 3.96 -7.15
C THR A 44 -6.72 4.58 -6.32
N GLU A 45 -6.40 3.95 -5.20
CA GLU A 45 -5.40 4.41 -4.25
C GLU A 45 -4.00 4.32 -4.87
N LEU A 46 -3.71 3.18 -5.51
CA LEU A 46 -2.43 2.92 -6.16
C LEU A 46 -2.17 3.86 -7.33
N VAL A 47 -3.19 4.12 -8.18
CA VAL A 47 -3.09 5.11 -9.27
C VAL A 47 -2.84 6.50 -8.70
N GLY A 48 -3.57 6.90 -7.65
CA GLY A 48 -3.40 8.19 -6.99
C GLY A 48 -1.99 8.39 -6.43
N GLY A 49 -1.52 7.44 -5.63
CA GLY A 49 -0.16 7.47 -5.06
C GLY A 49 0.94 7.44 -6.13
N PHE A 50 0.78 6.60 -7.16
CA PHE A 50 1.73 6.54 -8.28
C PHE A 50 1.83 7.90 -9.00
N VAL A 51 0.69 8.52 -9.34
CA VAL A 51 0.66 9.83 -10.00
C VAL A 51 1.32 10.91 -9.14
N LYS A 52 1.07 10.91 -7.83
CA LYS A 52 1.71 11.83 -6.89
C LYS A 52 3.24 11.67 -6.89
N LEU A 53 3.74 10.44 -6.84
CA LEU A 53 5.18 10.16 -6.92
C LEU A 53 5.78 10.61 -8.26
N VAL A 54 5.09 10.38 -9.39
CA VAL A 54 5.55 10.84 -10.72
C VAL A 54 5.63 12.35 -10.79
N ASN A 55 4.66 13.06 -10.20
CA ASN A 55 4.70 14.52 -10.11
C ASN A 55 5.86 15.04 -9.24
N GLN A 56 6.38 14.23 -8.31
CA GLN A 56 7.63 14.51 -7.57
C GLN A 56 8.90 14.09 -8.34
N GLY A 57 8.78 13.72 -9.61
CA GLY A 57 9.89 13.32 -10.46
C GLY A 57 10.28 11.84 -10.34
N VAL A 58 9.41 11.00 -9.78
CA VAL A 58 9.71 9.58 -9.48
C VAL A 58 8.74 8.66 -10.17
N LYS A 59 9.25 7.80 -11.04
CA LYS A 59 8.45 6.73 -11.66
C LYS A 59 8.78 5.43 -10.94
N PRO A 60 8.10 5.10 -9.84
CA PRO A 60 8.44 3.91 -9.07
C PRO A 60 8.24 2.66 -9.93
N THR A 61 9.21 1.78 -9.89
CA THR A 61 9.12 0.41 -10.42
C THR A 61 8.16 -0.41 -9.55
N GLU A 62 7.72 -1.56 -10.06
CA GLU A 62 6.89 -2.48 -9.27
C GLU A 62 7.60 -2.91 -7.96
N ALA A 63 8.92 -3.11 -7.99
CA ALA A 63 9.70 -3.46 -6.80
C ALA A 63 9.69 -2.33 -5.76
N GLU A 64 9.77 -1.07 -6.19
CA GLU A 64 9.64 0.08 -5.28
C GLU A 64 8.21 0.23 -4.76
N MET A 65 7.19 -0.06 -5.58
CA MET A 65 5.80 -0.12 -5.12
C MET A 65 5.61 -1.20 -4.05
N VAL A 66 6.25 -2.37 -4.18
CA VAL A 66 6.27 -3.42 -3.14
C VAL A 66 6.88 -2.86 -1.85
N LYS A 67 8.08 -2.24 -1.91
CA LYS A 67 8.75 -1.68 -0.73
C LYS A 67 7.89 -0.66 0.01
N LEU A 68 7.27 0.25 -0.74
CA LEU A 68 6.37 1.25 -0.17
C LEU A 68 5.10 0.63 0.41
N GLY A 69 4.51 -0.33 -0.31
CA GLY A 69 3.34 -1.03 0.19
C GLY A 69 3.65 -1.87 1.44
N ASP A 70 4.82 -2.50 1.52
CA ASP A 70 5.30 -3.23 2.69
C ASP A 70 5.47 -2.29 3.88
N LEU A 71 6.10 -1.13 3.66
CA LEU A 71 6.27 -0.09 4.68
C LEU A 71 4.91 0.38 5.22
N ALA A 72 3.98 0.76 4.35
CA ALA A 72 2.64 1.20 4.74
C ALA A 72 1.87 0.11 5.50
N SER A 73 1.84 -1.12 4.96
CA SER A 73 1.16 -2.27 5.57
C SER A 73 1.74 -2.62 6.94
N SER A 74 3.06 -2.55 7.11
CA SER A 74 3.73 -2.82 8.39
C SER A 74 3.33 -1.84 9.50
N GLN A 75 2.82 -0.66 9.13
CA GLN A 75 2.34 0.38 10.04
C GLN A 75 0.81 0.42 10.14
N GLY A 76 0.11 -0.48 9.43
CA GLY A 76 -1.35 -0.47 9.34
C GLY A 76 -1.90 0.80 8.68
N LYS A 77 -1.13 1.41 7.78
CA LYS A 77 -1.47 2.65 7.07
C LYS A 77 -1.77 2.35 5.61
N SER A 78 -2.48 3.26 4.96
CA SER A 78 -2.77 3.18 3.53
C SER A 78 -1.53 3.55 2.69
N PHE A 79 -1.46 3.07 1.45
CA PHE A 79 -0.43 3.44 0.49
C PHE A 79 -0.45 4.95 0.21
N ASP A 80 -1.64 5.54 0.01
CA ASP A 80 -1.80 6.98 -0.22
C ASP A 80 -1.30 7.81 0.97
N GLN A 81 -1.59 7.38 2.19
CA GLN A 81 -1.07 8.04 3.40
C GLN A 81 0.46 8.06 3.43
N LEU A 82 1.12 6.96 3.06
CA LEU A 82 2.58 6.91 3.01
C LEU A 82 3.13 7.85 1.93
N VAL A 83 2.52 7.89 0.74
CA VAL A 83 2.95 8.77 -0.35
C VAL A 83 2.85 10.24 0.06
N GLU A 84 1.77 10.67 0.71
CA GLU A 84 1.64 12.02 1.24
C GLU A 84 2.75 12.35 2.25
N VAL A 85 3.05 11.42 3.16
CA VAL A 85 4.12 11.61 4.15
C VAL A 85 5.51 11.68 3.49
N ILE A 86 5.75 10.94 2.41
CA ILE A 86 6.97 11.06 1.63
C ILE A 86 7.08 12.46 1.02
N ILE A 87 6.00 12.99 0.45
CA ILE A 87 5.96 14.33 -0.15
C ILE A 87 6.23 15.41 0.88
N ASP A 88 5.58 15.34 2.05
CA ASP A 88 5.80 16.26 3.16
C ASP A 88 7.26 16.19 3.66
N ALA A 89 7.82 14.98 3.76
CA ALA A 89 9.21 14.81 4.19
C ALA A 89 10.20 15.43 3.20
N GLN A 90 9.91 15.42 1.90
CA GLN A 90 10.76 16.04 0.87
C GLN A 90 10.87 17.56 1.02
N THR A 91 9.86 18.22 1.60
CA THR A 91 9.88 19.67 1.90
C THR A 91 10.44 19.99 3.29
N GLY A 92 10.78 18.96 4.08
CA GLY A 92 11.32 19.08 5.43
C GLY A 92 10.27 19.01 6.53
N GLU A 93 9.03 18.65 6.21
CA GLU A 93 7.96 18.42 7.18
C GLU A 93 8.00 16.97 7.67
N PHE A 94 8.71 16.75 8.79
CA PHE A 94 8.95 15.39 9.29
C PHE A 94 7.97 14.91 10.36
N GLU A 95 6.98 15.73 10.76
CA GLU A 95 6.11 15.38 11.88
C GLU A 95 5.32 14.10 11.61
N ARG A 96 4.77 13.96 10.39
CA ARG A 96 3.94 12.82 10.01
C ARG A 96 4.73 11.52 9.82
N LEU A 97 6.06 11.59 9.64
CA LEU A 97 6.91 10.39 9.62
C LEU A 97 6.82 9.61 10.94
N LYS A 98 6.55 10.30 12.06
CA LYS A 98 6.38 9.67 13.38
C LYS A 98 5.15 8.76 13.43
N GLU A 99 4.11 9.05 12.65
CA GLU A 99 2.93 8.19 12.53
C GLU A 99 3.25 6.83 11.88
N PHE A 100 4.36 6.76 11.15
CA PHE A 100 4.92 5.55 10.55
C PHE A 100 6.07 4.97 11.38
N GLY A 101 6.27 5.46 12.61
CA GLY A 101 7.36 5.03 13.49
C GLY A 101 8.74 5.51 13.06
N ILE A 102 8.84 6.32 12.00
CA ILE A 102 10.10 6.85 11.49
C ILE A 102 10.43 8.11 12.30
N ARG A 103 11.52 8.05 13.07
CA ARG A 103 12.05 9.22 13.78
C ARG A 103 13.10 9.89 12.92
N THR A 104 13.08 11.21 12.87
CA THR A 104 14.06 11.98 12.12
C THR A 104 14.57 13.16 12.93
N SER A 105 15.82 13.53 12.72
CA SER A 105 16.41 14.77 13.21
C SER A 105 17.20 15.44 12.11
N LYS A 106 17.10 16.76 12.01
CA LYS A 106 17.84 17.56 11.02
C LYS A 106 18.96 18.31 11.71
N GLN A 107 20.17 18.25 11.16
CA GLN A 107 21.33 19.03 11.59
C GLN A 107 21.99 19.65 10.36
N GLY A 108 21.84 20.96 10.20
CA GLY A 108 22.32 21.68 9.02
C GLY A 108 21.76 21.09 7.72
N TYR A 109 22.65 20.60 6.87
CA TYR A 109 22.33 19.98 5.58
C TYR A 109 22.17 18.45 5.63
N LYS A 110 22.07 17.87 6.83
CA LYS A 110 21.89 16.44 7.02
C LYS A 110 20.58 16.12 7.76
N VAL A 111 19.97 15.00 7.42
CA VAL A 111 18.85 14.39 8.13
C VAL A 111 19.28 13.00 8.59
N ALA A 112 19.19 12.75 9.89
CA ALA A 112 19.36 11.41 10.45
C ALA A 112 17.99 10.81 10.69
N GLY A 113 17.73 9.64 10.11
CA GLY A 113 16.53 8.85 10.29
C GLY A 113 16.78 7.60 11.13
N THR A 114 15.76 7.16 11.87
CA THR A 114 15.76 5.91 12.61
C THR A 114 14.41 5.23 12.50
N PHE A 115 14.41 3.96 12.12
CA PHE A 115 13.21 3.13 12.02
C PHE A 115 13.57 1.65 12.20
N LYS A 116 12.88 0.94 13.11
CA LYS A 116 13.12 -0.49 13.43
C LYS A 116 14.62 -0.88 13.52
N GLY A 117 15.42 -0.06 14.19
CA GLY A 117 16.87 -0.30 14.34
C GLY A 117 17.74 0.12 13.15
N VAL A 118 17.15 0.38 11.98
CA VAL A 118 17.84 1.00 10.84
C VAL A 118 18.11 2.46 11.18
N GLN A 119 19.38 2.84 11.20
CA GLN A 119 19.83 4.22 11.37
C GLN A 119 20.59 4.64 10.11
N GLN A 120 20.21 5.77 9.53
CA GLN A 120 20.89 6.30 8.35
C GLN A 120 20.91 7.83 8.39
N GLN A 121 22.03 8.40 7.95
CA GLN A 121 22.15 9.84 7.73
C GLN A 121 22.20 10.12 6.23
N VAL A 122 21.40 11.07 5.78
CA VAL A 122 21.30 11.49 4.38
C VAL A 122 21.41 13.00 4.25
N ASP A 123 21.68 13.50 3.05
CA ASP A 123 21.61 14.93 2.77
C ASP A 123 20.16 15.45 2.86
N PHE A 124 20.00 16.71 3.26
CA PHE A 124 18.71 17.40 3.28
C PHE A 124 18.31 17.80 1.85
N THR A 125 18.03 16.78 1.03
CA THR A 125 17.49 16.93 -0.33
C THR A 125 16.29 16.01 -0.50
N ALA A 126 15.34 16.43 -1.34
CA ALA A 126 14.12 15.66 -1.62
C ALA A 126 14.42 14.23 -2.10
N ASN A 127 15.45 14.04 -2.93
CA ASN A 127 15.84 12.72 -3.43
C ASN A 127 16.41 11.87 -2.30
N SER A 128 17.38 12.39 -1.53
CA SER A 128 18.03 11.62 -0.47
C SER A 128 17.07 11.22 0.65
N ILE A 129 16.11 12.09 1.00
CA ILE A 129 15.07 11.79 1.99
C ILE A 129 14.11 10.71 1.46
N ARG A 130 13.64 10.86 0.22
CA ARG A 130 12.78 9.85 -0.41
C ARG A 130 13.47 8.50 -0.48
N ASP A 131 14.71 8.46 -0.97
CA ASP A 131 15.46 7.21 -1.16
C ASP A 131 15.73 6.52 0.19
N TYR A 132 15.95 7.30 1.25
CA TYR A 132 15.95 6.78 2.62
C TYR A 132 14.61 6.14 2.99
N ILE A 133 13.46 6.79 2.75
CA ILE A 133 12.15 6.20 3.08
C ILE A 133 11.89 4.94 2.24
N PHE A 134 12.29 4.92 0.97
CA PHE A 134 12.16 3.75 0.10
C PHE A 134 12.98 2.57 0.61
N SER A 135 14.19 2.81 1.13
CA SER A 135 15.05 1.75 1.67
C SER A 135 14.47 1.10 2.93
N LEU A 136 13.61 1.80 3.67
CA LEU A 136 12.94 1.23 4.85
C LEU A 136 11.96 0.10 4.51
N GLY A 137 11.53 -0.02 3.24
CA GLY A 137 10.75 -1.17 2.77
C GLY A 137 11.51 -2.49 2.86
N ASP A 138 12.84 -2.45 2.84
CA ASP A 138 13.70 -3.63 2.99
C ASP A 138 14.01 -3.98 4.46
N ALA A 139 13.54 -3.17 5.43
CA ALA A 139 13.84 -3.37 6.84
C ALA A 139 13.20 -4.65 7.40
N GLU A 140 13.85 -5.23 8.40
CA GLU A 140 13.34 -6.40 9.12
C GLU A 140 11.96 -6.09 9.75
N GLY A 141 11.00 -7.00 9.54
CA GLY A 141 9.61 -6.80 9.95
C GLY A 141 8.84 -5.77 9.12
N VAL A 142 9.40 -5.27 8.02
CA VAL A 142 8.67 -4.51 6.99
C VAL A 142 8.50 -5.33 5.73
N SER A 143 9.58 -5.89 5.20
CA SER A 143 9.51 -6.73 4.00
C SER A 143 8.51 -7.87 4.19
N GLY A 144 7.63 -8.07 3.20
CA GLY A 144 6.52 -9.01 3.29
C GLY A 144 5.32 -8.50 4.09
N GLY A 145 5.30 -7.23 4.50
CA GLY A 145 4.20 -6.60 5.23
C GLY A 145 2.88 -6.63 4.45
N ILE A 146 2.93 -6.49 3.12
CA ILE A 146 1.77 -6.66 2.24
C ILE A 146 1.21 -8.08 2.36
N ALA A 147 2.07 -9.10 2.31
CA ALA A 147 1.63 -10.50 2.37
C ALA A 147 0.96 -10.80 3.72
N GLN A 148 1.58 -10.35 4.83
CA GLN A 148 1.00 -10.49 6.17
C GLN A 148 -0.34 -9.75 6.29
N ALA A 149 -0.43 -8.52 5.77
CA ALA A 149 -1.67 -7.76 5.75
C ALA A 149 -2.74 -8.46 4.90
N SER A 150 -2.38 -8.98 3.72
CA SER A 150 -3.26 -9.76 2.86
C SER A 150 -3.69 -11.08 3.46
N GLU A 151 -2.92 -11.74 4.33
CA GLU A 151 -3.36 -12.95 5.04
C GLU A 151 -4.41 -12.60 6.11
N ILE A 152 -4.13 -11.56 6.91
CA ILE A 152 -5.05 -11.07 7.95
C ILE A 152 -6.34 -10.56 7.31
N LEU A 153 -6.21 -9.81 6.22
CA LEU A 153 -7.32 -9.23 5.50
C LEU A 153 -7.97 -10.25 4.57
N GLY A 154 -7.28 -11.20 3.97
CA GLY A 154 -7.84 -12.28 3.15
C GLY A 154 -8.66 -13.27 3.98
N GLY A 155 -8.26 -13.51 5.23
CA GLY A 155 -9.12 -14.15 6.24
C GLY A 155 -10.37 -13.33 6.62
N LYS A 156 -10.43 -12.05 6.23
CA LYS A 156 -11.56 -11.11 6.44
C LYS A 156 -12.25 -10.63 5.14
N ILE A 157 -11.63 -10.81 3.96
CA ILE A 157 -12.05 -10.38 2.61
C ILE A 157 -12.32 -11.62 1.74
N SER A 158 -12.65 -12.77 2.34
CA SER A 158 -13.63 -13.65 1.70
C SER A 158 -14.94 -12.86 1.65
N ASN A 159 -15.18 -12.04 0.61
CA ASN A 159 -16.51 -11.50 0.25
C ASN A 159 -16.57 -10.55 -0.97
N ILE A 160 -15.46 -10.15 -1.62
CA ILE A 160 -15.57 -9.26 -2.80
C ILE A 160 -15.67 -10.05 -4.14
N GLY A 161 -15.64 -11.38 -4.09
CA GLY A 161 -15.93 -12.27 -5.23
C GLY A 161 -16.76 -13.51 -4.90
N ASP A 162 -16.72 -13.99 -3.65
CA ASP A 162 -17.49 -15.17 -3.23
C ASP A 162 -18.89 -14.79 -2.74
N THR A 163 -19.72 -14.30 -3.65
CA THR A 163 -21.19 -14.38 -3.47
C THR A 163 -21.73 -15.76 -3.85
N ASN A 164 -21.07 -16.84 -3.44
CA ASN A 164 -21.66 -18.18 -3.45
C ASN A 164 -21.04 -19.08 -2.37
N THR A 165 -21.89 -19.42 -1.39
CA THR A 165 -21.83 -20.64 -0.56
C THR A 165 -20.75 -20.76 0.53
N LEU A 166 -20.66 -19.78 1.43
CA LEU A 166 -20.21 -20.04 2.81
C LEU A 166 -21.34 -19.69 3.78
N GLY A 167 -22.43 -20.44 3.62
CA GLY A 167 -23.64 -20.37 4.43
C GLY A 167 -24.36 -21.72 4.45
N SER A 168 -23.60 -22.81 4.47
CA SER A 168 -24.15 -24.14 4.71
C SER A 168 -23.14 -24.98 5.50
N SER A 169 -23.59 -25.39 6.68
CA SER A 169 -23.09 -26.52 7.47
C SER A 169 -21.73 -26.40 8.19
N SER A 170 -21.64 -25.45 9.13
CA SER A 170 -20.87 -25.66 10.38
C SER A 170 -21.80 -25.68 11.60
N GLY A 171 -22.97 -26.33 11.47
CA GLY A 171 -23.98 -26.45 12.51
C GLY A 171 -24.65 -27.82 12.57
N GLY A 172 -23.95 -28.87 12.12
CA GLY A 172 -24.53 -30.20 11.89
C GLY A 172 -24.17 -31.29 12.90
N VAL A 173 -23.65 -30.98 14.10
CA VAL A 173 -23.14 -32.05 15.00
C VAL A 173 -23.65 -32.03 16.45
N LEU A 174 -24.40 -31.04 16.96
CA LEU A 174 -24.57 -30.96 18.43
C LEU A 174 -25.95 -30.53 18.99
N SER A 175 -27.11 -30.86 18.38
CA SER A 175 -28.39 -30.42 19.02
C SER A 175 -29.69 -31.22 18.83
N TRP A 176 -29.73 -32.52 18.47
CA TRP A 176 -31.07 -33.20 18.45
C TRP A 176 -31.23 -34.62 19.00
N ILE A 177 -30.24 -35.27 19.62
CA ILE A 177 -30.46 -36.61 20.25
C ILE A 177 -30.53 -36.51 21.79
N ALA A 178 -31.15 -35.45 22.32
CA ALA A 178 -31.40 -35.32 23.76
C ALA A 178 -32.88 -35.04 24.08
N ASP A 179 -33.81 -35.51 23.24
CA ASP A 179 -35.24 -35.48 23.57
C ASP A 179 -36.00 -36.71 23.06
N LYS A 180 -35.51 -37.88 23.45
CA LYS A 180 -36.31 -39.13 23.42
C LYS A 180 -36.02 -40.00 24.64
N ILE A 181 -36.12 -39.38 25.81
CA ILE A 181 -36.43 -40.04 27.08
C ILE A 181 -37.47 -39.15 27.74
N ILE A 182 -38.74 -39.40 27.44
CA ILE A 182 -39.94 -39.32 28.30
C ILE A 182 -41.12 -39.65 27.37
N ASP A 183 -41.84 -40.70 27.78
CA ASP A 183 -43.00 -41.39 27.19
C ASP A 183 -42.78 -42.32 25.98
#